data_AF-A0A358CRD0-F1
#
_entry.id   AF-A0A358CRD0-F1
#
_cell.length_a   1.000
_cell.length_b   1.000
_cell.length_c   1.000
_cell.angle_alpha   90.00
_cell.angle_beta   90.00
_cell.angle_gamma   90.00
#
_symmetry.space_group_name_H-M   'P 1'
#
loop_
_entity.id
_entity.type
_entity.pdbx_description
1 polymer ?
#
loop_
_entity_poly.entity_id
_entity_poly.type
_entity_poly.pdbx_seq_one_letter_code
_entity_poly.pdbx_strand_id
1 'polypeptide(L)'
;MIELLVVIAIIGVLVGLLLPAVQQAREAGRRLSCANNLKQIGLAVALHADAQKHFPSGRKTRDPYDVSWAFRLLPFLEQSQIFNARNPDTTVPCWDPSNATAFRSPVDAFYCPSRRSPAADRNFDNNNQPPVASGIGVAAGGDYSACGGTYFNYATPSSGGPDPKRAGVIHTFSEVRPAQITDGLSTTMVIGDRHIPPAIAGAGVMEHYNQGDTAVFVSDTPHTLFRDTARGLASNPLDTNNRKFGSLHPGVTQFVMCDGHVEALSNDMDIDVLLKYAAIGDGDDPSDIDEGDGT
;
A
#
# COMPACT_ATOMS: atom_id res chain seq x y z
N MET A 1 19.94 -27.68 -49.42
CA MET A 1 18.64 -27.79 -48.69
C MET A 1 18.85 -28.16 -47.22
N ILE A 2 19.65 -29.19 -46.91
CA ILE A 2 19.92 -29.60 -45.52
C ILE A 2 20.67 -28.55 -44.68
N GLU A 3 21.59 -27.81 -45.29
CA GLU A 3 22.37 -26.75 -44.62
C GLU A 3 21.47 -25.64 -44.06
N LEU A 4 20.42 -25.27 -44.81
CA LEU A 4 19.46 -24.25 -44.38
C LEU A 4 18.61 -24.73 -43.19
N LEU A 5 18.26 -26.03 -43.16
CA LEU A 5 17.48 -26.63 -42.08
C LEU A 5 18.29 -26.67 -40.77
N VAL A 6 19.58 -26.98 -40.84
CA VAL A 6 20.46 -27.00 -39.65
C VAL A 6 20.58 -25.60 -39.04
N VAL A 7 20.74 -24.56 -39.87
CA VAL A 7 20.84 -23.18 -39.39
C VAL A 7 19.56 -22.74 -38.69
N ILE A 8 18.40 -23.01 -39.29
CA ILE A 8 17.10 -22.66 -38.68
C ILE A 8 16.89 -23.43 -37.37
N ALA A 9 17.28 -24.71 -37.30
CA ALA A 9 17.19 -25.50 -36.08
C ALA A 9 18.05 -24.91 -34.94
N ILE A 10 19.28 -24.48 -35.23
CA ILE A 10 20.15 -23.84 -34.24
C ILE A 10 19.56 -22.51 -33.76
N ILE A 11 19.09 -21.65 -34.68
CA ILE A 11 18.45 -20.38 -34.31
C ILE A 11 17.20 -20.63 -33.45
N GLY A 12 16.38 -21.62 -33.82
CA GLY A 12 15.19 -22.00 -33.05
C GLY A 12 15.53 -22.41 -31.61
N VAL A 13 16.57 -23.21 -31.41
CA VAL A 13 17.04 -23.61 -30.07
C VAL A 13 17.56 -22.39 -29.29
N LEU A 14 18.38 -21.54 -29.90
CA LEU A 14 18.91 -20.34 -29.25
C LEU A 14 17.79 -19.37 -28.84
N VAL A 15 16.83 -19.11 -29.73
CA VAL A 15 15.67 -18.25 -29.42
C VAL A 15 14.79 -18.88 -28.32
N GLY A 16 14.59 -20.20 -28.38
CA GLY A 16 13.83 -20.94 -27.37
C GLY A 16 14.42 -20.84 -25.96
N LEU A 17 15.76 -20.81 -25.85
CA LEU A 17 16.45 -20.62 -24.57
C LEU A 17 16.53 -19.14 -24.13
N LEU A 18 16.61 -18.20 -25.07
CA LEU A 18 16.72 -16.77 -24.78
C LEU A 18 15.40 -16.15 -24.32
N LEU A 19 14.26 -16.59 -24.86
CA LEU A 19 12.97 -15.96 -24.54
C LEU A 19 12.61 -16.04 -23.04
N PRO A 20 12.69 -17.20 -22.36
CA PRO A 20 12.45 -17.28 -20.91
C PRO A 20 13.42 -16.41 -20.10
N ALA A 21 14.70 -16.39 -20.49
CA ALA A 21 15.73 -15.61 -19.82
C ALA A 21 15.45 -14.10 -19.91
N VAL A 22 15.06 -13.60 -21.09
CA VAL A 22 14.71 -12.19 -21.30
C VAL A 22 13.49 -11.79 -20.45
N GLN A 23 12.49 -12.66 -20.33
CA GLN A 23 11.32 -12.37 -19.50
C GLN A 23 11.67 -12.32 -18.01
N GLN A 24 12.48 -13.26 -17.51
CA GLN A 24 12.96 -13.24 -16.14
C GLN A 24 13.77 -11.97 -15.82
N ALA A 25 14.65 -11.56 -16.75
CA ALA A 25 15.42 -10.33 -16.60
C ALA A 25 14.51 -9.08 -16.58
N ARG A 26 13.49 -9.01 -17.44
CA ARG A 26 12.52 -7.91 -17.44
C ARG A 26 11.75 -7.82 -16.13
N GLU A 27 11.33 -8.95 -15.59
CA GLU A 27 10.57 -8.97 -14.35
C GLU A 27 11.43 -8.62 -13.13
N ALA A 28 12.68 -9.08 -13.10
CA ALA A 28 13.65 -8.62 -12.12
C ALA A 28 13.85 -7.10 -12.17
N GLY A 29 13.91 -6.52 -13.38
CA GLY A 29 13.97 -5.07 -13.58
C GLY A 29 12.73 -4.34 -13.05
N ARG A 30 11.52 -4.83 -13.34
CA ARG A 30 10.28 -4.25 -12.80
C ARG A 30 10.20 -4.35 -11.28
N ARG A 31 10.67 -5.46 -10.70
CA ARG A 31 10.77 -5.62 -9.25
C ARG A 31 11.68 -4.57 -8.62
N LEU A 32 12.85 -4.33 -9.21
CA LEU A 32 13.76 -3.28 -8.76
C LEU A 32 13.12 -1.89 -8.84
N SER A 33 12.33 -1.61 -9.88
CA SER A 33 11.55 -0.37 -9.94
C SER A 33 10.51 -0.27 -8.81
N CYS A 34 9.76 -1.33 -8.53
CA CYS A 34 8.79 -1.33 -7.42
C CYS A 34 9.51 -1.18 -6.05
N ALA A 35 10.70 -1.77 -5.87
CA ALA A 35 11.54 -1.55 -4.68
C ALA A 35 11.99 -0.09 -4.55
N ASN A 36 12.41 0.55 -5.65
CA ASN A 36 12.79 1.96 -5.65
C ASN A 36 11.63 2.88 -5.30
N ASN A 37 10.43 2.58 -5.81
CA ASN A 37 9.20 3.30 -5.45
C ASN A 37 8.92 3.21 -3.94
N LEU A 38 8.96 1.99 -3.38
CA LEU A 38 8.83 1.78 -1.93
C LEU A 38 9.93 2.50 -1.14
N LYS A 39 11.17 2.54 -1.64
CA LYS A 39 12.27 3.27 -1.02
C LYS A 39 12.03 4.78 -0.97
N GLN A 40 11.51 5.36 -2.06
CA GLN A 40 11.14 6.79 -2.12
C GLN A 40 9.99 7.08 -1.15
N ILE A 41 8.98 6.22 -1.11
CA ILE A 41 7.87 6.34 -0.16
C ILE A 41 8.38 6.22 1.30
N GLY A 42 9.25 5.27 1.61
CA GLY A 42 9.83 5.11 2.95
C GLY A 42 10.66 6.32 3.38
N LEU A 43 11.43 6.91 2.46
CA LEU A 43 12.14 8.16 2.72
C LEU A 43 11.15 9.30 3.02
N ALA A 44 10.08 9.43 2.23
CA ALA A 44 9.05 10.43 2.47
C ALA A 44 8.35 10.23 3.82
N VAL A 45 8.11 8.98 4.23
CA VAL A 45 7.58 8.63 5.55
C VAL A 45 8.54 9.08 6.67
N ALA A 46 9.84 8.80 6.53
CA ALA A 46 10.84 9.23 7.51
C ALA A 46 10.95 10.77 7.60
N LEU A 47 10.93 11.48 6.47
CA LEU A 47 10.94 12.94 6.43
C LEU A 47 9.67 13.54 7.05
N HIS A 48 8.50 12.94 6.79
CA HIS A 48 7.26 13.32 7.46
C HIS A 48 7.37 13.12 8.97
N ALA A 49 7.88 11.98 9.42
CA ALA A 49 8.03 11.66 10.83
C ALA A 49 9.01 12.62 11.55
N ASP A 50 10.10 13.03 10.89
CA ASP A 50 10.99 14.04 11.45
C ASP A 50 10.32 15.42 11.53
N ALA A 51 9.61 15.84 10.48
CA ALA A 51 8.97 17.15 10.43
C ALA A 51 7.77 17.26 11.40
N GLN A 52 6.94 16.22 11.49
CA GLN A 52 5.69 16.22 12.28
C GLN A 52 5.83 15.55 13.65
N LYS A 53 6.99 14.93 13.94
CA LYS A 53 7.26 14.14 15.17
C LYS A 53 6.40 12.89 15.34
N HIS A 54 5.69 12.49 14.30
CA HIS A 54 4.93 11.25 14.20
C HIS A 54 4.83 10.77 12.75
N PHE A 55 4.70 9.47 12.55
CA PHE A 55 4.39 8.87 11.24
C PHE A 55 3.05 9.39 10.69
N PRO A 56 2.87 9.44 9.36
CA PRO A 56 1.65 9.99 8.77
C PRO A 56 0.41 9.25 9.27
N SER A 57 -0.65 10.01 9.54
CA SER A 57 -1.93 9.41 9.88
C SER A 57 -2.51 8.72 8.67
N GLY A 58 -3.03 7.51 8.88
CA GLY A 58 -3.73 6.76 7.82
C GLY A 58 -4.90 7.55 7.23
N ARG A 59 -5.71 8.14 8.11
CA ARG A 59 -6.84 9.04 7.83
C ARG A 59 -7.35 9.67 9.14
N LYS A 60 -7.82 10.91 9.11
CA LYS A 60 -8.39 11.60 10.30
C LYS A 60 -9.92 11.64 10.32
N THR A 61 -10.58 11.12 9.28
CA THR A 61 -12.02 10.86 9.25
C THR A 61 -12.28 9.49 8.61
N ARG A 62 -13.55 9.04 8.61
CA ARG A 62 -13.99 7.80 7.93
C ARG A 62 -14.87 8.10 6.72
N ASP A 63 -14.83 9.33 6.25
CA ASP A 63 -15.60 9.88 5.13
C ASP A 63 -14.64 10.46 4.08
N PRO A 64 -15.11 10.92 2.91
CA PRO A 64 -14.24 11.45 1.87
C PRO A 64 -14.03 12.97 1.98
N TYR A 65 -13.99 13.53 3.20
CA TYR A 65 -13.64 14.94 3.45
C TYR A 65 -12.19 15.15 3.86
N ASP A 66 -11.50 14.07 4.24
CA ASP A 66 -10.07 14.09 4.58
C ASP A 66 -9.23 13.30 3.56
N VAL A 67 -7.92 13.36 3.78
CA VAL A 67 -6.91 12.78 2.91
C VAL A 67 -6.24 11.58 3.58
N SER A 68 -5.77 10.66 2.75
CA SER A 68 -5.06 9.47 3.20
C SER A 68 -3.61 9.77 3.59
N TRP A 69 -2.96 8.76 4.18
CA TRP A 69 -1.50 8.77 4.38
C TRP A 69 -0.73 9.10 3.10
N ALA A 70 -1.15 8.58 1.94
CA ALA A 70 -0.43 8.75 0.67
C ALA A 70 -0.42 10.22 0.22
N PHE A 71 -1.53 10.93 0.39
CA PHE A 71 -1.61 12.35 0.05
C PHE A 71 -0.76 13.20 1.01
N ARG A 72 -0.68 12.83 2.29
CA ARG A 72 0.15 13.52 3.30
C ARG A 72 1.64 13.43 3.00
N LEU A 73 2.07 12.44 2.23
CA LEU A 73 3.46 12.26 1.81
C LEU A 73 3.85 13.09 0.58
N LEU A 74 2.90 13.66 -0.17
CA LEU A 74 3.18 14.36 -1.42
C LEU A 74 4.24 15.47 -1.32
N PRO A 75 4.26 16.34 -0.27
CA PRO A 75 5.31 17.34 -0.13
C PRO A 75 6.72 16.74 0.00
N PHE A 76 6.82 15.55 0.57
CA PHE A 76 8.07 14.81 0.80
C PHE A 76 8.44 13.90 -0.38
N LEU A 77 7.59 13.83 -1.41
CA LEU A 77 7.80 13.13 -2.69
C LEU A 77 7.99 14.12 -3.86
N GLU A 78 8.35 15.36 -3.55
CA GLU A 78 8.49 16.46 -4.53
C GLU A 78 7.18 16.78 -5.30
N GLN A 79 6.03 16.33 -4.80
CA GLN A 79 4.70 16.56 -5.38
C GLN A 79 3.97 17.76 -4.74
N SER A 80 4.72 18.80 -4.36
CA SER A 80 4.16 20.00 -3.70
C SER A 80 3.09 20.71 -4.53
N GLN A 81 3.20 20.67 -5.87
CA GLN A 81 2.19 21.25 -6.77
C GLN A 81 0.84 20.55 -6.66
N ILE A 82 0.83 19.21 -6.58
CA ILE A 82 -0.39 18.41 -6.41
C ILE A 82 -0.99 18.64 -5.02
N PHE A 83 -0.13 18.66 -3.99
CA PHE A 83 -0.56 18.90 -2.60
C PHE A 83 -1.26 20.26 -2.43
N ASN A 84 -0.64 21.33 -2.95
CA ASN A 84 -1.16 22.70 -2.85
C ASN A 84 -2.38 22.95 -3.73
N ALA A 85 -2.72 22.04 -4.65
CA ALA A 85 -3.90 22.15 -5.49
C ALA A 85 -5.19 21.72 -4.77
N ARG A 86 -5.10 21.15 -3.56
CA ARG A 86 -6.28 20.85 -2.75
C ARG A 86 -6.91 22.15 -2.26
N ASN A 87 -8.23 22.23 -2.33
CA ASN A 87 -9.02 23.30 -1.74
C ASN A 87 -8.70 23.42 -0.24
N PRO A 88 -8.31 24.60 0.26
CA PRO A 88 -7.95 24.78 1.67
C PRO A 88 -9.14 24.66 2.62
N ASP A 89 -10.37 24.81 2.12
CA ASP A 89 -11.59 24.57 2.91
C ASP A 89 -11.81 23.05 3.07
N THR A 90 -11.49 22.52 4.25
CA THR A 90 -11.61 21.09 4.59
C THR A 90 -13.05 20.62 4.76
N THR A 91 -14.04 21.51 4.67
CA THR A 91 -15.46 21.13 4.60
C THR A 91 -15.89 20.77 3.19
N VAL A 92 -15.07 21.11 2.18
CA VAL A 92 -15.29 20.72 0.79
C VAL A 92 -14.87 19.26 0.59
N PRO A 93 -15.74 18.40 0.07
CA PRO A 93 -15.43 16.99 -0.12
C PRO A 93 -14.32 16.76 -1.16
N CYS A 94 -13.58 15.66 -1.04
CA CYS A 94 -12.47 15.36 -1.93
C CYS A 94 -12.89 15.12 -3.40
N TRP A 95 -14.12 14.70 -3.67
CA TRP A 95 -14.60 14.52 -5.04
C TRP A 95 -15.08 15.82 -5.71
N ASP A 96 -15.09 16.94 -4.97
CA ASP A 96 -15.46 18.24 -5.50
C ASP A 96 -14.59 18.62 -6.72
N PRO A 97 -15.17 19.15 -7.82
CA PRO A 97 -14.41 19.53 -9.01
C PRO A 97 -13.25 20.50 -8.75
N SER A 98 -13.33 21.34 -7.71
CA SER A 98 -12.23 22.25 -7.31
C SER A 98 -10.97 21.49 -6.87
N ASN A 99 -11.11 20.24 -6.43
CA ASN A 99 -10.01 19.39 -6.01
C ASN A 99 -9.47 18.47 -7.12
N ALA A 100 -9.94 18.61 -8.37
CA ALA A 100 -9.60 17.69 -9.46
C ALA A 100 -8.08 17.52 -9.65
N THR A 101 -7.31 18.61 -9.64
CA THR A 101 -5.84 18.55 -9.79
C THR A 101 -5.17 17.81 -8.64
N ALA A 102 -5.70 17.89 -7.42
CA ALA A 102 -5.11 17.26 -6.24
C ALA A 102 -5.35 15.74 -6.21
N PHE A 103 -6.57 15.30 -6.51
CA PHE A 103 -6.95 13.90 -6.34
C PHE A 103 -6.98 13.08 -7.62
N ARG A 104 -6.88 13.72 -8.80
CA ARG A 104 -6.91 13.04 -10.10
C ARG A 104 -5.56 13.05 -10.81
N SER A 105 -4.53 13.66 -10.23
CA SER A 105 -3.16 13.59 -10.77
C SER A 105 -2.47 12.32 -10.29
N PRO A 106 -2.16 11.34 -11.19
CA PRO A 106 -1.40 10.16 -10.80
C PRO A 106 0.03 10.54 -10.39
N VAL A 107 0.59 9.80 -9.45
CA VAL A 107 1.98 9.96 -9.00
C VAL A 107 2.70 8.63 -9.16
N ASP A 108 3.70 8.60 -10.04
CA ASP A 108 4.39 7.38 -10.50
C ASP A 108 4.92 6.51 -9.35
N ALA A 109 5.40 7.14 -8.27
CA ALA A 109 5.93 6.44 -7.10
C ALA A 109 4.90 5.51 -6.44
N PHE A 110 3.59 5.71 -6.64
CA PHE A 110 2.55 4.84 -6.08
C PHE A 110 2.14 3.67 -6.99
N TYR A 111 2.74 3.50 -8.17
CA TYR A 111 2.35 2.46 -9.12
C TYR A 111 3.45 1.43 -9.34
N CYS A 112 3.10 0.15 -9.32
CA CYS A 112 4.06 -0.91 -9.62
C CYS A 112 4.04 -1.21 -11.13
N PRO A 113 5.15 -1.06 -11.88
CA PRO A 113 5.22 -1.30 -13.33
C PRO A 113 4.85 -2.72 -13.80
N SER A 114 4.82 -3.73 -12.91
CA SER A 114 4.28 -5.06 -13.25
C SER A 114 2.76 -5.11 -13.26
N ARG A 115 2.09 -4.14 -12.61
CA ARG A 115 0.64 -4.09 -12.48
C ARG A 115 0.00 -3.20 -13.54
N ARG A 116 0.37 -1.92 -13.56
CA ARG A 116 -0.27 -0.93 -14.44
C ARG A 116 0.56 0.34 -14.55
N SER A 117 0.30 1.10 -15.61
CA SER A 117 0.76 2.48 -15.73
C SER A 117 -0.04 3.40 -14.81
N PRO A 118 0.56 4.52 -14.34
CA PRO A 118 -0.15 5.56 -13.61
C PRO A 118 -1.36 6.09 -14.38
N ALA A 119 -2.53 6.14 -13.72
CA ALA A 119 -3.80 6.53 -14.34
C ALA A 119 -4.79 7.09 -13.32
N ALA A 120 -5.68 7.96 -13.80
CA ALA A 120 -6.77 8.56 -13.03
C ALA A 120 -8.10 7.95 -13.45
N ASP A 121 -8.37 6.76 -12.94
CA ASP A 121 -9.47 5.88 -13.37
C ASP A 121 -10.16 5.17 -12.19
N ARG A 122 -9.85 5.55 -10.95
CA ARG A 122 -10.41 4.95 -9.74
C ARG A 122 -11.65 5.69 -9.25
N ASN A 123 -12.57 4.95 -8.63
CA ASN A 123 -13.74 5.53 -7.97
C ASN A 123 -13.34 6.16 -6.62
N PHE A 124 -14.04 7.22 -6.22
CA PHE A 124 -13.92 7.85 -4.91
C PHE A 124 -14.65 7.11 -3.78
N ASP A 125 -15.55 6.17 -4.10
CA ASP A 125 -16.68 5.86 -3.23
C ASP A 125 -16.77 4.44 -2.62
N ASN A 126 -17.34 4.38 -1.40
CA ASN A 126 -17.85 3.21 -0.66
C ASN A 126 -19.38 3.22 -0.41
N ASN A 127 -20.12 4.25 -0.85
CA ASN A 127 -21.53 4.53 -0.56
C ASN A 127 -22.53 3.76 -1.44
N ASN A 128 -22.06 2.74 -2.14
CA ASN A 128 -22.82 1.86 -3.03
C ASN A 128 -23.49 2.55 -4.22
N GLN A 129 -23.16 3.81 -4.54
CA GLN A 129 -23.65 4.46 -5.75
C GLN A 129 -22.71 4.21 -6.94
N PRO A 130 -23.25 4.06 -8.17
CA PRO A 130 -22.43 3.96 -9.36
C PRO A 130 -21.51 5.19 -9.49
N PRO A 131 -20.23 5.02 -9.85
CA PRO A 131 -19.37 6.15 -10.18
C PRO A 131 -20.02 7.00 -11.27
N VAL A 132 -20.18 8.30 -11.03
CA VAL A 132 -20.86 9.18 -11.97
C VAL A 132 -19.98 9.34 -13.21
N ALA A 133 -20.48 8.93 -14.37
CA ALA A 133 -19.77 8.91 -15.66
C ALA A 133 -19.32 10.31 -16.17
N SER A 134 -19.63 11.39 -15.45
CA SER A 134 -19.31 12.78 -15.76
C SER A 134 -17.91 13.23 -15.33
N GLY A 135 -16.98 12.31 -15.08
CA GLY A 135 -15.61 12.64 -14.66
C GLY A 135 -15.47 13.06 -13.19
N ILE A 136 -16.57 13.08 -12.43
CA ILE A 136 -16.57 13.34 -10.98
C ILE A 136 -16.12 12.09 -10.21
N GLY A 137 -16.26 10.90 -10.80
CA GLY A 137 -15.89 9.61 -10.20
C GLY A 137 -14.52 9.05 -10.57
N VAL A 138 -13.61 9.85 -11.16
CA VAL A 138 -12.25 9.39 -11.48
C VAL A 138 -11.22 10.03 -10.57
N ALA A 139 -10.35 9.22 -10.00
CA ALA A 139 -9.29 9.58 -9.06
C ALA A 139 -8.00 8.81 -9.37
N ALA A 140 -6.88 9.32 -8.88
CA ALA A 140 -5.62 8.60 -8.89
C ALA A 140 -5.71 7.36 -7.99
N GLY A 141 -5.15 6.26 -8.48
CA GLY A 141 -4.99 5.02 -7.73
C GLY A 141 -3.59 4.87 -7.15
N GLY A 142 -3.32 3.69 -6.62
CA GLY A 142 -2.01 3.29 -6.14
C GLY A 142 -1.97 1.78 -5.92
N ASP A 143 -0.77 1.22 -5.83
CA ASP A 143 -0.52 -0.22 -5.79
C ASP A 143 0.16 -0.65 -4.48
N TYR A 144 0.32 0.29 -3.55
CA TYR A 144 0.89 0.07 -2.22
C TYR A 144 -0.12 0.46 -1.14
N SER A 145 -0.08 -0.25 -0.02
CA SER A 145 -0.89 0.06 1.16
C SER A 145 -0.02 0.20 2.40
N ALA A 146 -0.50 1.01 3.34
CA ALA A 146 0.04 1.05 4.67
C ALA A 146 -0.26 -0.25 5.44
N CYS A 147 0.66 -0.64 6.31
CA CYS A 147 0.43 -1.69 7.30
C CYS A 147 -0.42 -1.12 8.43
N GLY A 148 -1.69 -1.52 8.45
CA GLY A 148 -2.62 -1.18 9.53
C GLY A 148 -2.40 -2.01 10.79
N GLY A 149 -1.49 -3.00 10.74
CA GLY A 149 -1.16 -3.92 11.82
C GLY A 149 -1.67 -5.34 11.56
N THR A 150 -1.86 -6.10 12.63
CA THR A 150 -2.35 -7.49 12.53
C THR A 150 -3.80 -7.54 12.05
N TYR A 151 -4.61 -6.51 12.37
CA TYR A 151 -5.97 -6.36 11.87
C TYR A 151 -6.30 -4.88 11.64
N PHE A 152 -6.49 -4.46 10.38
CA PHE A 152 -6.63 -3.02 10.07
C PHE A 152 -8.01 -2.46 10.39
N ASN A 153 -9.04 -3.31 10.40
CA ASN A 153 -10.40 -2.93 10.76
C ASN A 153 -10.39 -2.61 12.26
N TYR A 154 -10.41 -1.33 12.61
CA TYR A 154 -10.49 -0.85 13.99
C TYR A 154 -9.22 -0.96 14.82
N ALA A 155 -8.04 -0.59 14.28
CA ALA A 155 -6.88 -0.23 15.12
C ALA A 155 -7.11 1.08 15.92
N THR A 156 -8.29 1.23 16.51
CA THR A 156 -8.61 2.12 17.62
C THR A 156 -9.31 1.26 18.64
N PRO A 157 -8.73 0.96 19.81
CA PRO A 157 -9.57 0.47 20.89
C PRO A 157 -10.53 1.58 21.26
N SER A 158 -11.79 1.18 21.41
CA SER A 158 -12.94 2.01 21.74
C SER A 158 -12.81 2.85 23.02
N SER A 159 -11.67 2.78 23.73
CA SER A 159 -11.48 3.43 25.03
C SER A 159 -10.03 3.46 25.58
N GLY A 160 -8.95 3.29 24.78
CA GLY A 160 -7.60 3.12 25.37
C GLY A 160 -6.32 3.39 24.56
N GLY A 161 -6.38 3.95 23.33
CA GLY A 161 -5.17 4.15 22.49
C GLY A 161 -4.65 2.85 21.84
N PRO A 162 -3.96 2.90 20.69
CA PRO A 162 -3.68 1.71 19.86
C PRO A 162 -3.00 0.58 20.65
N ASP A 163 -3.55 -0.64 20.60
CA ASP A 163 -2.93 -1.85 21.16
C ASP A 163 -1.60 -2.10 20.42
N PRO A 164 -0.42 -1.94 21.07
CA PRO A 164 0.87 -2.05 20.39
C PRO A 164 1.06 -3.40 19.70
N LYS A 165 0.48 -4.47 20.29
CA LYS A 165 0.53 -5.86 19.81
C LYS A 165 -0.24 -6.09 18.53
N ARG A 166 -1.03 -5.11 18.10
CA ARG A 166 -1.95 -5.24 16.96
C ARG A 166 -1.93 -4.08 16.01
N ALA A 167 -1.61 -2.89 16.47
CA ALA A 167 -1.60 -1.69 15.65
C ALA A 167 -0.34 -1.65 14.79
N GLY A 168 -0.53 -1.33 13.51
CA GLY A 168 0.58 -0.98 12.63
C GLY A 168 0.94 0.49 12.73
N VAL A 169 2.01 0.88 12.06
CA VAL A 169 2.57 2.24 12.13
C VAL A 169 1.61 3.29 11.57
N ILE A 170 0.91 2.94 10.49
CA ILE A 170 -0.02 3.83 9.79
C ILE A 170 -1.40 3.15 9.77
N HIS A 171 -2.33 3.69 10.56
CA HIS A 171 -3.69 3.21 10.68
C HIS A 171 -4.70 4.36 10.82
N THR A 172 -5.98 4.06 10.97
CA THR A 172 -7.01 5.10 11.12
C THR A 172 -6.76 5.91 12.40
N PHE A 173 -6.67 7.24 12.28
CA PHE A 173 -6.33 8.20 13.34
C PHE A 173 -4.94 8.03 13.97
N SER A 174 -4.04 7.29 13.32
CA SER A 174 -2.68 7.08 13.85
C SER A 174 -1.88 8.37 13.90
N GLU A 175 -1.12 8.55 14.98
CA GLU A 175 -0.03 9.53 15.10
C GLU A 175 1.13 8.87 15.87
N VAL A 176 1.52 7.66 15.42
CA VAL A 176 2.57 6.84 16.05
C VAL A 176 3.89 7.58 15.99
N ARG A 177 4.57 7.69 17.13
CA ARG A 177 5.90 8.28 17.24
C ARG A 177 6.97 7.19 17.06
N PRO A 178 8.16 7.52 16.51
CA PRO A 178 9.26 6.55 16.43
C PRO A 178 9.59 5.87 17.76
N ALA A 179 9.49 6.58 18.88
CA ALA A 179 9.73 6.04 20.22
C ALA A 179 8.69 4.99 20.67
N GLN A 180 7.52 4.92 20.03
CA GLN A 180 6.49 3.92 20.31
C GLN A 180 6.69 2.62 19.52
N ILE A 181 7.71 2.55 18.67
CA ILE A 181 8.05 1.34 17.92
C ILE A 181 9.13 0.58 18.70
N THR A 182 8.70 -0.34 19.55
CA THR A 182 9.57 -1.07 20.50
C THR A 182 10.28 -2.24 19.84
N ASP A 183 9.69 -2.83 18.80
CA ASP A 183 10.25 -3.98 18.08
C ASP A 183 11.46 -3.61 17.19
N GLY A 184 11.69 -2.31 16.99
CA GLY A 184 12.78 -1.77 16.18
C GLY A 184 12.33 -1.24 14.81
N LEU A 185 12.87 -0.08 14.40
CA LEU A 185 12.50 0.55 13.13
C LEU A 185 12.90 -0.27 11.89
N SER A 186 13.93 -1.13 12.01
CA SER A 186 14.41 -2.01 10.94
C SER A 186 13.64 -3.33 10.85
N THR A 187 12.68 -3.58 11.74
CA THR A 187 11.94 -4.85 11.83
C THR A 187 10.45 -4.62 11.76
N THR A 188 9.99 -3.38 11.87
CA THR A 188 8.58 -3.00 11.68
C THR A 188 8.34 -2.49 10.26
N MET A 189 7.45 -3.18 9.53
CA MET A 189 7.01 -2.76 8.20
C MET A 189 6.03 -1.58 8.26
N VAL A 190 6.12 -0.67 7.29
CA VAL A 190 5.21 0.49 7.23
C VAL A 190 4.30 0.46 6.00
N ILE A 191 4.82 0.14 4.82
CA ILE A 191 4.07 0.12 3.55
C ILE A 191 4.53 -1.07 2.73
N GLY A 192 3.62 -1.68 1.97
CA GLY A 192 3.96 -2.83 1.11
C GLY A 192 3.08 -2.97 -0.12
N ASP A 193 3.48 -3.90 -0.99
CA ASP A 193 2.75 -4.30 -2.19
C ASP A 193 1.33 -4.72 -1.83
N ARG A 194 0.35 -4.05 -2.44
CA ARG A 194 -1.06 -4.28 -2.14
C ARG A 194 -1.62 -5.39 -3.02
N HIS A 195 -2.25 -6.40 -2.42
CA HIS A 195 -3.03 -7.37 -3.19
C HIS A 195 -4.32 -6.75 -3.70
N ILE A 196 -4.63 -7.03 -4.96
CA ILE A 196 -5.88 -6.65 -5.62
C ILE A 196 -6.46 -7.96 -6.16
N PRO A 197 -7.57 -8.45 -5.61
CA PRO A 197 -8.17 -9.70 -6.04
C PRO A 197 -8.73 -9.58 -7.46
N PRO A 198 -8.89 -10.70 -8.16
CA PRO A 198 -9.50 -10.69 -9.49
C PRO A 198 -10.92 -10.14 -9.45
N ALA A 199 -11.36 -9.59 -10.58
CA ALA A 199 -12.73 -9.18 -10.78
C ALA A 199 -13.69 -10.35 -10.47
N ILE A 200 -14.68 -10.11 -9.62
CA ILE A 200 -15.71 -11.11 -9.33
C ILE A 200 -16.74 -11.04 -10.46
N ALA A 201 -16.83 -12.09 -11.27
CA ALA A 201 -17.81 -12.18 -12.35
C ALA A 201 -19.23 -11.98 -11.80
N GLY A 202 -19.97 -11.02 -12.35
CA GLY A 202 -21.33 -10.69 -11.92
C GLY A 202 -21.43 -9.80 -10.67
N ALA A 203 -20.32 -9.25 -10.16
CA ALA A 203 -20.36 -8.28 -9.06
C ALA A 203 -21.19 -7.02 -9.36
N GLY A 204 -21.41 -6.71 -10.64
CA GLY A 204 -22.26 -5.60 -11.07
C GLY A 204 -21.62 -4.24 -10.78
N VAL A 205 -22.07 -3.59 -9.70
CA VAL A 205 -21.65 -2.23 -9.26
C VAL A 205 -20.54 -2.36 -8.22
N MET A 206 -19.66 -1.34 -8.08
CA MET A 206 -18.64 -1.26 -7.03
C MET A 206 -17.49 -2.30 -7.12
N GLU A 207 -17.15 -2.76 -8.32
CA GLU A 207 -16.03 -3.71 -8.53
C GLU A 207 -14.72 -3.26 -7.85
N HIS A 208 -14.28 -2.03 -8.13
CA HIS A 208 -13.09 -1.43 -7.53
C HIS A 208 -13.12 -1.40 -5.99
N TYR A 209 -14.28 -1.13 -5.40
CA TYR A 209 -14.45 -1.14 -3.95
C TYR A 209 -14.32 -2.57 -3.39
N ASN A 210 -14.95 -3.54 -4.04
CA ASN A 210 -14.85 -4.95 -3.66
C ASN A 210 -13.41 -5.48 -3.78
N GLN A 211 -12.64 -4.95 -4.72
CA GLN A 211 -11.22 -5.24 -4.87
C GLN A 211 -10.33 -4.47 -3.88
N GLY A 212 -10.86 -3.44 -3.20
CA GLY A 212 -10.04 -2.53 -2.40
C GLY A 212 -9.04 -1.76 -3.27
N ASP A 213 -9.46 -1.34 -4.47
CA ASP A 213 -8.70 -0.60 -5.47
C ASP A 213 -9.45 0.67 -5.90
N THR A 214 -9.60 1.60 -4.98
CA THR A 214 -10.26 2.90 -5.18
C THR A 214 -9.25 4.05 -5.08
N ALA A 215 -9.73 5.29 -4.95
CA ALA A 215 -8.90 6.49 -4.82
C ALA A 215 -7.87 6.38 -3.68
N VAL A 216 -6.58 6.49 -4.00
CA VAL A 216 -5.51 6.30 -3.00
C VAL A 216 -5.31 7.53 -2.10
N PHE A 217 -5.68 8.72 -2.57
CA PHE A 217 -5.40 9.99 -1.87
C PHE A 217 -6.50 10.44 -0.90
N VAL A 218 -7.63 9.75 -0.86
CA VAL A 218 -8.81 10.14 -0.08
C VAL A 218 -8.99 9.17 1.10
N SER A 219 -9.51 9.65 2.24
CA SER A 219 -9.67 8.88 3.47
C SER A 219 -10.77 7.80 3.46
N ASP A 220 -11.60 7.76 2.41
CA ASP A 220 -12.88 7.08 2.42
C ASP A 220 -12.76 5.55 2.60
N THR A 221 -11.92 4.92 1.81
CA THR A 221 -11.90 3.47 1.62
C THR A 221 -10.73 2.81 2.36
N PRO A 222 -10.95 2.23 3.56
CA PRO A 222 -9.86 1.62 4.33
C PRO A 222 -9.23 0.43 3.59
N HIS A 223 -10.02 -0.29 2.78
CA HIS A 223 -9.55 -1.39 1.94
C HIS A 223 -8.67 -0.94 0.78
N THR A 224 -8.44 0.36 0.57
CA THR A 224 -7.43 0.86 -0.38
C THR A 224 -6.19 1.29 0.37
N LEU A 225 -6.38 1.92 1.53
CA LEU A 225 -5.33 2.54 2.32
C LEU A 225 -4.51 1.54 3.13
N PHE A 226 -5.16 0.49 3.64
CA PHE A 226 -4.56 -0.41 4.62
C PHE A 226 -4.63 -1.86 4.19
N ARG A 227 -3.65 -2.63 4.61
CA ARG A 227 -3.65 -4.09 4.62
C ARG A 227 -3.26 -4.60 5.99
N ASP A 228 -3.64 -5.84 6.28
CA ASP A 228 -3.31 -6.51 7.52
C ASP A 228 -2.62 -7.85 7.29
N THR A 229 -2.01 -8.37 8.35
CA THR A 229 -1.18 -9.58 8.31
C THR A 229 -1.83 -10.81 8.95
N ALA A 230 -2.93 -10.67 9.70
CA ALA A 230 -3.65 -11.83 10.29
C ALA A 230 -4.26 -12.79 9.25
N ARG A 231 -4.20 -12.45 7.96
CA ARG A 231 -4.65 -13.31 6.86
C ARG A 231 -3.50 -13.90 6.05
N GLY A 232 -2.25 -13.60 6.44
CA GLY A 232 -1.06 -13.90 5.65
C GLY A 232 -0.96 -13.05 4.38
N LEU A 233 0.07 -13.34 3.59
CA LEU A 233 0.25 -12.75 2.26
C LEU A 233 -0.66 -13.44 1.22
N ALA A 234 -0.89 -12.77 0.09
CA ALA A 234 -1.61 -13.38 -1.02
C ALA A 234 -0.77 -14.51 -1.61
N SER A 235 -1.33 -15.72 -1.65
CA SER A 235 -0.60 -16.91 -2.12
C SER A 235 -0.38 -16.90 -3.63
N ASN A 236 -1.24 -16.21 -4.39
CA ASN A 236 -1.16 -16.08 -5.83
C ASN A 236 -2.04 -14.90 -6.32
N PRO A 237 -1.93 -14.48 -7.59
CA PRO A 237 -2.73 -13.38 -8.13
C PRO A 237 -4.25 -13.59 -8.15
N LEU A 238 -4.73 -14.82 -7.97
CA LEU A 238 -6.16 -15.18 -7.92
C LEU A 238 -6.72 -15.25 -6.49
N ASP A 239 -5.92 -14.98 -5.46
CA ASP A 239 -6.43 -14.88 -4.08
C ASP A 239 -7.58 -13.83 -4.04
N THR A 240 -8.70 -14.17 -3.42
CA THR A 240 -9.91 -13.35 -3.44
C THR A 240 -9.99 -12.35 -2.29
N ASN A 241 -9.00 -12.35 -1.40
CA ASN A 241 -9.02 -11.55 -0.18
C ASN A 241 -8.41 -10.16 -0.39
N ASN A 242 -9.26 -9.14 -0.48
CA ASN A 242 -8.85 -7.73 -0.63
C ASN A 242 -8.15 -7.11 0.60
N ARG A 243 -7.92 -7.86 1.68
CA ARG A 243 -7.29 -7.38 2.92
C ARG A 243 -5.82 -7.74 3.05
N LYS A 244 -5.28 -8.53 2.13
CA LYS A 244 -3.90 -9.02 2.15
C LYS A 244 -2.93 -8.09 1.44
N PHE A 245 -1.69 -8.08 1.91
CA PHE A 245 -0.56 -7.69 1.07
C PHE A 245 -0.29 -8.76 0.01
N GLY A 246 0.26 -8.37 -1.13
CA GLY A 246 0.57 -9.28 -2.22
C GLY A 246 1.09 -8.57 -3.46
N SER A 247 2.17 -9.09 -4.02
CA SER A 247 2.78 -8.58 -5.25
C SER A 247 2.35 -9.36 -6.50
N LEU A 248 2.54 -8.73 -7.66
CA LEU A 248 2.56 -9.44 -8.95
C LEU A 248 3.93 -10.03 -9.27
N HIS A 249 4.96 -9.68 -8.50
CA HIS A 249 6.25 -10.34 -8.61
C HIS A 249 6.16 -11.77 -8.08
N PRO A 250 6.58 -12.79 -8.84
CA PRO A 250 6.43 -14.19 -8.43
C PRO A 250 7.15 -14.51 -7.11
N GLY A 251 6.42 -15.10 -6.17
CA GLY A 251 6.95 -15.69 -4.92
C GLY A 251 7.33 -14.72 -3.81
N VAL A 252 7.27 -13.41 -4.04
CA VAL A 252 7.67 -12.40 -3.05
C VAL A 252 6.69 -11.24 -2.98
N THR A 253 6.63 -10.60 -1.80
CA THR A 253 5.91 -9.35 -1.56
C THR A 253 6.87 -8.34 -0.97
N GLN A 254 6.94 -7.14 -1.55
CA GLN A 254 7.90 -6.12 -1.11
C GLN A 254 7.28 -5.20 -0.08
N PHE A 255 8.09 -4.87 0.93
CA PHE A 255 7.74 -3.98 2.02
C PHE A 255 8.87 -2.98 2.23
N VAL A 256 8.51 -1.77 2.63
CA VAL A 256 9.44 -0.82 3.22
C VAL A 256 9.26 -0.81 4.73
N MET A 257 10.38 -0.85 5.46
CA MET A 257 10.43 -0.80 6.91
C MET A 257 10.49 0.64 7.42
N CYS A 258 10.34 0.85 8.72
CA CYS A 258 10.31 2.20 9.31
C CYS A 258 11.63 2.97 9.22
N ASP A 259 12.77 2.27 9.15
CA ASP A 259 14.08 2.86 8.86
C ASP A 259 14.27 3.19 7.35
N GLY A 260 13.28 2.85 6.53
CA GLY A 260 13.22 3.11 5.10
C GLY A 260 13.96 2.10 4.23
N HIS A 261 14.52 1.01 4.73
CA HIS A 261 15.02 -0.05 3.82
C HIS A 261 13.85 -0.87 3.25
N VAL A 262 14.08 -1.52 2.11
CA VAL A 262 13.08 -2.33 1.43
C VAL A 262 13.48 -3.79 1.50
N GLU A 263 12.55 -4.63 1.91
CA GLU A 263 12.72 -6.08 2.01
C GLU A 263 11.66 -6.79 1.18
N ALA A 264 12.06 -7.88 0.51
CA ALA A 264 11.16 -8.76 -0.20
C ALA A 264 10.92 -10.01 0.66
N LEU A 265 9.71 -10.14 1.20
CA LEU A 265 9.32 -11.28 2.02
C LEU A 265 8.74 -12.38 1.13
N SER A 266 9.02 -13.65 1.46
CA SER A 266 8.44 -14.80 0.74
C SER A 266 6.93 -14.86 0.97
N ASN A 267 6.16 -15.15 -0.08
CA ASN A 267 4.71 -15.35 0.05
C ASN A 267 4.33 -16.60 0.86
N ASP A 268 5.29 -17.52 1.06
CA ASP A 268 5.14 -18.74 1.87
C ASP A 268 5.63 -18.55 3.31
N MET A 269 5.94 -17.31 3.72
CA MET A 269 6.37 -16.98 5.07
C MET A 269 5.34 -17.43 6.12
N ASP A 270 5.84 -17.95 7.23
CA ASP A 270 5.03 -18.30 8.39
C ASP A 270 4.26 -17.08 8.92
N ILE A 271 2.95 -17.26 9.14
CA ILE A 271 2.07 -16.16 9.55
C ILE A 271 2.48 -15.57 10.90
N ASP A 272 2.97 -16.37 11.85
CA ASP A 272 3.38 -15.89 13.17
C ASP A 272 4.63 -15.00 13.07
N VAL A 273 5.51 -15.27 12.09
CA VAL A 273 6.63 -14.38 11.77
C VAL A 273 6.14 -13.10 11.12
N LEU A 274 5.22 -13.20 10.16
CA LEU A 274 4.65 -12.02 9.47
C LEU A 274 3.93 -11.06 10.43
N LEU A 275 3.22 -11.60 11.43
CA LEU A 275 2.53 -10.80 12.45
C LEU A 275 3.50 -9.89 13.23
N LYS A 276 4.72 -10.37 13.52
CA LYS A 276 5.75 -9.60 14.25
C LYS A 276 6.27 -8.41 13.45
N TYR A 277 6.38 -8.54 12.13
CA TYR A 277 6.77 -7.40 11.30
C TYR A 277 5.71 -6.29 11.27
N ALA A 278 4.44 -6.60 11.55
CA ALA A 278 3.32 -5.69 11.33
C ALA A 278 2.97 -4.80 12.53
N ALA A 279 3.22 -5.29 13.75
CA ALA A 279 2.91 -4.58 14.98
C ALA A 279 3.98 -3.52 15.30
N ILE A 280 3.59 -2.45 16.00
CA ILE A 280 4.54 -1.45 16.50
C ILE A 280 5.27 -1.94 17.76
N GLY A 281 4.73 -2.93 18.45
CA GLY A 281 5.40 -3.63 19.53
C GLY A 281 4.76 -4.99 19.77
N ASP A 282 5.54 -6.02 20.09
CA ASP A 282 5.03 -7.29 20.61
C ASP A 282 4.45 -7.16 22.04
N GLY A 283 4.55 -5.95 22.58
CA GLY A 283 4.13 -5.47 23.89
C GLY A 283 4.98 -6.02 25.03
N ASP A 284 6.26 -6.29 24.75
CA ASP A 284 7.36 -6.04 25.68
C ASP A 284 7.68 -4.54 25.63
N ASP A 285 6.79 -3.73 26.20
CA ASP A 285 7.00 -2.30 26.30
C ASP A 285 8.11 -2.03 27.35
N PRO A 286 9.27 -1.45 26.97
CA PRO A 286 10.32 -1.09 27.94
C PRO A 286 9.89 0.08 28.86
N SER A 287 8.75 0.71 28.61
CA SER A 287 8.10 1.69 29.49
C SER A 287 7.00 1.10 30.38
N ASP A 288 6.66 -0.17 30.20
CA ASP A 288 5.78 -0.93 31.10
C ASP A 288 6.65 -1.59 32.16
N ILE A 289 7.27 -0.74 32.98
CA ILE A 289 7.72 -1.13 34.30
C ILE A 289 6.43 -1.36 35.09
N ASP A 290 6.02 -2.61 35.15
CA ASP A 290 4.95 -3.09 36.02
C ASP A 290 5.37 -2.85 37.49
N GLU A 291 5.21 -1.62 37.96
CA GLU A 291 5.05 -1.33 39.39
C GLU A 291 3.58 -1.50 39.73
N GLY A 292 3.17 -2.73 40.03
CA GLY A 292 1.96 -2.91 40.83
C GLY A 292 1.25 -4.24 40.70
N ASP A 293 1.84 -5.28 41.29
CA ASP A 293 1.07 -6.33 41.96
C ASP A 293 -0.01 -5.68 42.87
N GLY A 294 -1.28 -6.03 42.70
CA GLY A 294 -2.35 -5.28 43.35
C GLY A 294 -3.79 -5.75 43.14
N THR A 295 -4.05 -7.03 43.45
CA THR A 295 -5.36 -7.66 43.80
C THR A 295 -6.47 -7.73 42.75
#